data_AF-A0A971ITU7-F1
#
_entry.id   AF-A0A971ITU7-F1
#
_cell.length_a   1.000
_cell.length_b   1.000
_cell.length_c   1.000
_cell.angle_alpha   90.00
_cell.angle_beta   90.00
_cell.angle_gamma   90.00
#
_symmetry.space_group_name_H-M   'P 1'
#
loop_
_entity.id
_entity.type
_entity.pdbx_description
1 polymer ?
#
loop_
_entity_poly.entity_id
_entity_poly.type
_entity_poly.pdbx_seq_one_letter_code
_entity_poly.pdbx_strand_id
1 'polypeptide(L)'
;MAKEQALHQDAENGQRQELQPELMSIMKEEVGKAKERRIPIIRAFEEIARRSGLKANTIRNYYYRYMHVNEEAVKLDADDTAVDLGDEESIGRPFTPAETKALMREMLISQARGESVRGCANRLGKGNKRMLIRFQNKYRSIIARNPEYVENLIREIEAEGIPCFNPYTRTRLSYAGRKPVNYTHAGSGGQLIDWISQLVSNIQSLELVSLEDFVKGLRDLSSLAAGNQGLSRQLAKHNQEMQDMYNKVQMLENKLAELKSINRRFLQMKDEDKLSNLRDYLDKLQACMQE
;
A
#
# COMPACT_ATOMS: atom_id res chain seq x y z
N MET A 1 -3.22 33.22 -2.09
CA MET A 1 -1.82 32.79 -1.84
C MET A 1 -1.65 32.13 -0.46
N ALA A 2 -2.61 31.31 0.01
CA ALA A 2 -2.58 30.76 1.38
C ALA A 2 -2.62 29.21 1.43
N LYS A 3 -2.36 28.54 0.30
CA LYS A 3 -2.52 27.08 0.18
C LYS A 3 -1.21 26.29 0.03
N GLU A 4 -0.07 26.98 -0.03
CA GLU A 4 1.24 26.34 -0.28
C GLU A 4 2.16 26.27 0.96
N GLN A 5 1.81 26.90 2.09
CA GLN A 5 2.67 26.91 3.28
C GLN A 5 2.38 25.80 4.30
N ALA A 6 1.38 24.94 4.07
CA ALA A 6 1.04 23.84 4.99
C ALA A 6 1.69 22.48 4.64
N LEU A 7 2.50 22.40 3.58
CA LEU A 7 3.00 21.11 3.06
C LEU A 7 4.45 20.77 3.45
N HIS A 8 5.11 21.59 4.28
CA HIS A 8 6.54 21.42 4.58
C HIS A 8 6.91 21.27 6.08
N GLN A 9 6.00 20.82 6.94
CA GLN A 9 6.32 20.52 8.35
C GLN A 9 6.26 19.04 8.73
N ASP A 10 6.33 18.12 7.76
CA ASP A 10 6.27 16.67 8.01
C ASP A 10 7.64 15.98 8.14
N ALA A 11 8.76 16.71 8.11
CA ALA A 11 10.10 16.11 8.12
C ALA A 11 10.85 16.22 9.46
N GLU A 12 10.47 17.12 10.36
CA GLU A 12 11.24 17.40 11.57
C GLU A 12 10.34 17.43 12.79
N ASN A 13 10.13 16.27 13.41
CA ASN A 13 10.15 16.19 14.87
C ASN A 13 10.14 14.72 15.30
N GLY A 14 11.33 14.20 15.57
CA GLY A 14 11.55 13.06 16.45
C GLY A 14 11.30 13.41 17.92
N GLN A 15 10.27 14.20 18.20
CA GLN A 15 9.81 14.46 19.55
C GLN A 15 8.76 13.40 19.89
N ARG A 16 8.87 12.85 21.11
CA ARG A 16 7.86 12.00 21.75
C ARG A 16 6.55 12.80 21.78
N GLN A 17 5.77 12.75 20.70
CA GLN A 17 4.45 13.33 20.68
C GLN A 17 3.62 12.50 21.64
N GLU A 18 3.44 13.05 22.85
CA GLU A 18 2.38 12.67 23.76
C GLU A 18 1.12 12.44 22.93
N LEU A 19 0.51 11.29 23.18
CA LEU A 19 -0.70 10.84 22.51
C LEU A 19 -1.71 11.99 22.60
N GLN A 20 -2.00 12.66 21.48
CA GLN A 20 -3.05 13.67 21.48
C GLN A 20 -4.32 12.99 22.01
N PRO A 21 -4.83 13.37 23.20
CA PRO A 21 -5.91 12.64 23.87
C PRO A 21 -7.18 12.64 23.00
N GLU A 22 -7.32 13.66 22.17
CA GLU A 22 -8.38 13.82 21.18
C GLU A 22 -8.32 12.75 20.07
N LEU A 23 -7.14 12.47 19.51
CA LEU A 23 -6.97 11.42 18.50
C LEU A 23 -7.29 10.03 19.07
N MET A 24 -6.90 9.77 20.32
CA MET A 24 -7.20 8.51 21.00
C MET A 24 -8.70 8.32 21.23
N SER A 25 -9.42 9.41 21.54
CA SER A 25 -10.88 9.40 21.70
C SER A 25 -11.57 9.02 20.39
N ILE A 26 -11.21 9.70 19.28
CA ILE A 26 -11.76 9.44 17.94
C ILE A 26 -11.45 8.00 17.49
N MET A 27 -10.26 7.50 17.79
CA MET A 27 -9.87 6.12 17.46
C MET A 27 -10.66 5.07 18.23
N LYS A 28 -10.90 5.25 19.53
CA LYS A 28 -11.73 4.32 20.33
C LYS A 28 -13.17 4.28 19.82
N GLU A 29 -13.73 5.44 19.52
CA GLU A 29 -15.10 5.57 19.01
C GLU A 29 -15.28 4.87 17.66
N GLU A 30 -14.47 5.22 16.65
CA GLU A 30 -14.65 4.71 15.29
C GLU A 30 -14.25 3.23 15.14
N VAL A 31 -13.24 2.76 15.89
CA VAL A 31 -12.92 1.33 15.94
C VAL A 31 -14.00 0.55 16.71
N GLY A 32 -14.59 1.13 17.75
CA GLY A 32 -15.75 0.55 18.46
C GLY A 32 -16.95 0.35 17.52
N LYS A 33 -17.33 1.39 16.78
CA LYS A 33 -18.40 1.33 15.78
C LYS A 33 -18.13 0.29 14.70
N ALA A 34 -16.88 0.16 14.24
CA ALA A 34 -16.52 -0.85 13.23
C ALA A 34 -16.64 -2.28 13.78
N LYS A 35 -16.25 -2.51 15.05
CA LYS A 35 -16.42 -3.80 15.73
C LYS A 35 -17.90 -4.15 15.91
N GLU A 36 -18.71 -3.21 16.38
CA GLU A 36 -20.16 -3.41 16.56
C GLU A 36 -20.86 -3.72 15.23
N ARG A 37 -20.49 -3.01 14.17
CA ARG A 37 -21.07 -3.18 12.83
C ARG A 37 -20.46 -4.34 12.04
N ARG A 38 -19.50 -5.09 12.60
CA ARG A 38 -18.72 -6.17 11.94
C ARG A 38 -18.09 -5.74 10.61
N ILE A 39 -17.66 -4.48 10.52
CA ILE A 39 -16.97 -3.92 9.34
C ILE A 39 -15.45 -4.05 9.56
N PRO A 40 -14.64 -4.29 8.51
CA PRO A 40 -13.19 -4.36 8.66
C PRO A 40 -12.60 -3.10 9.29
N ILE A 41 -11.74 -3.26 10.32
CA ILE A 41 -11.11 -2.18 11.08
C ILE A 41 -10.33 -1.19 10.18
N ILE A 42 -9.86 -1.64 9.01
CA ILE A 42 -9.20 -0.81 8.01
C ILE A 42 -10.11 0.35 7.55
N ARG A 43 -11.43 0.13 7.45
CA ARG A 43 -12.40 1.19 7.11
C ARG A 43 -12.52 2.24 8.20
N ALA A 44 -12.38 1.85 9.47
CA ALA A 44 -12.34 2.81 10.57
C ALA A 44 -11.12 3.74 10.45
N PHE A 45 -9.96 3.22 10.02
CA PHE A 45 -8.77 4.04 9.84
C PHE A 45 -8.91 5.09 8.71
N GLU A 46 -9.66 4.78 7.65
CA GLU A 46 -9.99 5.74 6.59
C GLU A 46 -10.89 6.88 7.11
N GLU A 47 -11.86 6.55 7.97
CA GLU A 47 -12.77 7.54 8.55
C GLU A 47 -12.07 8.42 9.59
N ILE A 48 -11.21 7.83 10.42
CA ILE A 48 -10.35 8.55 11.37
C ILE A 48 -9.38 9.45 10.62
N ALA A 49 -8.85 9.02 9.47
CA ALA A 49 -7.97 9.83 8.61
C ALA A 49 -8.69 11.06 8.08
N ARG A 50 -9.94 10.89 7.64
CA ARG A 50 -10.76 12.02 7.16
C ARG A 50 -11.03 13.04 8.25
N ARG A 51 -11.27 12.62 9.50
CA ARG A 51 -11.57 13.52 10.62
C ARG A 51 -10.34 14.18 11.25
N SER A 52 -9.23 13.46 11.35
CA SER A 52 -8.00 13.96 11.97
C SER A 52 -7.06 14.67 11.00
N GLY A 53 -7.28 14.56 9.69
CA GLY A 53 -6.38 15.07 8.66
C GLY A 53 -5.07 14.27 8.51
N LEU A 54 -4.90 13.20 9.28
CA LEU A 54 -3.71 12.34 9.25
C LEU A 54 -3.85 11.24 8.19
N LYS A 55 -2.72 10.79 7.63
CA LYS A 55 -2.69 9.64 6.71
C LYS A 55 -3.18 8.37 7.43
N ALA A 56 -3.99 7.55 6.76
CA ALA A 56 -4.52 6.29 7.32
C ALA A 56 -3.43 5.34 7.84
N ASN A 57 -2.26 5.30 7.19
CA ASN A 57 -1.12 4.51 7.65
C ASN A 57 -0.51 5.01 8.97
N THR A 58 -0.54 6.33 9.19
CA THR A 58 -0.12 6.95 10.46
C THR A 58 -1.06 6.52 11.57
N ILE A 59 -2.38 6.63 11.36
CA ILE A 59 -3.40 6.19 12.34
C ILE A 59 -3.29 4.69 12.64
N ARG A 60 -3.05 3.87 11.61
CA ARG A 60 -2.79 2.44 11.78
C ARG A 60 -1.61 2.21 12.72
N ASN A 61 -0.49 2.91 12.52
CA ASN A 61 0.69 2.79 13.37
C ASN A 61 0.41 3.25 14.81
N TYR A 62 -0.33 4.35 15.00
CA TYR A 62 -0.75 4.80 16.32
C TYR A 62 -1.65 3.77 17.02
N TYR A 63 -2.59 3.16 16.28
CA TYR A 63 -3.56 2.21 16.83
C TYR A 63 -2.87 0.99 17.42
N TYR A 64 -1.97 0.37 16.66
CA TYR A 64 -1.25 -0.79 17.14
C TYR A 64 -0.31 -0.45 18.30
N ARG A 65 0.35 0.72 18.26
CA ARG A 65 1.19 1.17 19.38
C ARG A 65 0.38 1.31 20.68
N TYR A 66 -0.83 1.85 20.61
CA TYR A 66 -1.71 2.01 21.77
C TYR A 66 -2.26 0.68 22.29
N MET A 67 -2.72 -0.21 21.40
CA MET A 67 -3.21 -1.54 21.79
C MET A 67 -2.13 -2.34 22.50
N HIS A 68 -0.87 -2.29 22.03
CA HIS A 68 0.23 -3.01 22.66
C HIS A 68 0.63 -2.42 24.02
N VAL A 69 0.65 -1.09 24.17
CA VAL A 69 0.92 -0.47 25.48
C VAL A 69 -0.15 -0.87 26.51
N ASN A 70 -1.42 -0.94 26.10
CA ASN A 70 -2.49 -1.40 26.99
C ASN A 70 -2.44 -2.92 27.24
N GLU A 71 -2.10 -3.74 26.25
CA GLU A 71 -1.93 -5.20 26.43
C GLU A 71 -0.74 -5.52 27.34
N GLU A 72 0.36 -4.77 27.23
CA GLU A 72 1.54 -4.90 28.11
C GLU A 72 1.22 -4.41 29.54
N ALA A 73 0.41 -3.35 29.70
CA ALA A 73 -0.07 -2.89 31.00
C ALA A 73 -1.03 -3.90 31.68
N VAL A 74 -1.90 -4.56 30.91
CA VAL A 74 -2.84 -5.57 31.42
C VAL A 74 -2.13 -6.89 31.80
N LYS A 75 -0.98 -7.20 31.19
CA LYS A 75 -0.16 -8.36 31.56
C LYS A 75 0.71 -8.15 32.80
N LEU A 76 0.95 -6.90 33.21
CA LEU A 76 1.71 -6.59 34.42
C LEU A 76 0.90 -6.81 35.71
N ASP A 77 -0.43 -6.87 35.62
CA ASP A 77 -1.33 -7.06 36.79
C ASP A 77 -1.81 -8.51 36.97
N ALA A 78 -1.48 -9.40 36.03
CA ALA A 78 -1.92 -10.80 36.07
C ALA A 78 -0.88 -11.69 35.38
N ASP A 79 0.19 -12.05 36.10
CA ASP A 79 0.62 -13.44 36.35
C ASP A 79 2.03 -13.45 36.98
N ASP A 80 2.09 -13.87 38.23
CA ASP A 80 3.31 -14.22 38.94
C ASP A 80 3.61 -15.70 38.62
N THR A 81 3.99 -15.99 37.37
CA THR A 81 4.58 -17.29 37.01
C THR A 81 5.77 -17.10 36.08
N ALA A 82 6.94 -17.43 36.64
CA ALA A 82 8.21 -17.48 35.95
C ALA A 82 8.18 -18.47 34.78
N VAL A 83 8.17 -17.95 33.55
CA VAL A 83 8.50 -18.70 32.34
C VAL A 83 9.52 -17.89 31.53
N ASP A 84 10.78 -18.33 31.62
CA ASP A 84 11.96 -18.04 30.79
C ASP A 84 11.95 -16.71 29.97
N LEU A 85 12.27 -15.62 30.66
CA LEU A 85 12.26 -14.22 30.20
C LEU A 85 13.55 -13.78 29.48
N GLY A 86 14.14 -14.62 28.62
CA GLY A 86 15.38 -14.26 27.92
C GLY A 86 15.21 -13.33 26.72
N ASP A 87 14.10 -13.47 25.98
CA ASP A 87 13.94 -12.84 24.65
C ASP A 87 12.83 -11.77 24.59
N GLU A 88 11.83 -11.78 25.48
CA GLU A 88 10.72 -10.80 25.44
C GLU A 88 11.13 -9.39 25.88
N GLU A 89 12.09 -9.26 26.81
CA GLU A 89 12.63 -7.97 27.28
C GLU A 89 13.38 -7.18 26.18
N SER A 90 13.78 -7.87 25.10
CA SER A 90 14.43 -7.24 23.94
C SER A 90 13.43 -6.60 22.96
N ILE A 91 12.14 -6.92 23.09
CA ILE A 91 11.07 -6.55 22.15
C ILE A 91 10.43 -5.24 22.60
N GLY A 92 11.21 -4.15 22.62
CA GLY A 92 10.70 -2.82 22.99
C GLY A 92 11.79 -1.79 23.25
N ARG A 93 12.97 -2.23 23.72
CA ARG A 93 14.13 -1.36 23.91
C ARG A 93 14.61 -0.77 22.58
N PRO A 94 15.21 0.43 22.54
CA PRO A 94 15.93 0.89 21.34
C PRO A 94 17.15 -0.02 21.07
N PHE A 95 17.53 -0.19 19.80
CA PHE A 95 18.76 -0.91 19.47
C PHE A 95 19.97 -0.17 20.01
N THR A 96 20.87 -0.89 20.68
CA THR A 96 22.17 -0.32 21.05
C THR A 96 23.02 -0.08 19.80
N PRO A 97 24.04 0.79 19.86
CA PRO A 97 24.97 0.99 18.75
C PRO A 97 25.69 -0.31 18.35
N ALA A 98 26.04 -1.15 19.32
CA ALA A 98 26.68 -2.45 19.10
C ALA A 98 25.74 -3.44 18.38
N GLU A 99 24.49 -3.56 18.83
CA GLU A 99 23.47 -4.38 18.16
C GLU A 99 23.19 -3.89 16.74
N THR A 100 23.19 -2.57 16.56
CA THR A 100 23.01 -1.95 15.24
C THR A 100 24.16 -2.30 14.30
N LYS A 101 25.40 -2.21 14.78
CA LYS A 101 26.60 -2.56 14.00
C LYS A 101 26.58 -4.04 13.61
N ALA A 102 26.32 -4.93 14.58
CA ALA A 102 26.25 -6.37 14.34
C ALA A 102 25.15 -6.73 13.32
N LEU A 103 23.96 -6.15 13.48
CA LEU A 103 22.84 -6.35 12.56
C LEU A 103 23.19 -5.90 11.13
N MET A 104 23.71 -4.68 10.98
CA MET A 104 24.05 -4.13 9.66
C MET A 104 25.15 -4.94 9.00
N ARG A 105 26.17 -5.33 9.76
CA ARG A 105 27.28 -6.14 9.27
C ARG A 105 26.81 -7.49 8.74
N GLU A 106 26.02 -8.21 9.53
CA GLU A 106 25.47 -9.50 9.12
C GLU A 106 24.59 -9.36 7.87
N MET A 107 23.75 -8.33 7.79
CA MET A 107 22.89 -8.07 6.62
C MET A 107 23.69 -7.85 5.34
N LEU A 108 24.74 -7.01 5.39
CA LEU A 108 25.56 -6.69 4.22
C LEU A 108 26.38 -7.92 3.75
N ILE A 109 26.88 -8.73 4.68
CA ILE A 109 27.61 -9.97 4.36
C ILE A 109 26.65 -11.03 3.77
N SER A 110 25.50 -11.24 4.40
CA SER A 110 24.46 -12.17 3.92
C SER A 110 23.99 -11.84 2.51
N GLN A 111 23.81 -10.55 2.20
CA GLN A 111 23.42 -10.12 0.87
C GLN A 111 24.50 -10.38 -0.19
N ALA A 112 25.79 -10.29 0.18
CA ALA A 112 26.89 -10.66 -0.71
C ALA A 112 26.86 -12.17 -1.05
N ARG A 113 26.33 -12.99 -0.15
CA ARG A 113 26.12 -14.44 -0.34
C ARG A 113 24.82 -14.78 -1.08
N GLY A 114 24.06 -13.77 -1.53
CA GLY A 114 22.77 -13.97 -2.22
C GLY A 114 21.57 -14.20 -1.29
N GLU A 115 21.74 -14.09 0.04
CA GLU A 115 20.63 -14.20 0.99
C GLU A 115 19.79 -12.91 0.96
N SER A 116 18.46 -13.05 0.89
CA SER A 116 17.58 -11.88 0.97
C SER A 116 17.61 -11.25 2.36
N VAL A 117 17.44 -9.93 2.43
CA VAL A 117 17.31 -9.18 3.70
C VAL A 117 16.24 -9.81 4.62
N ARG A 118 15.15 -10.31 4.04
CA ARG A 118 14.10 -11.01 4.79
C ARG A 118 14.55 -12.36 5.32
N GLY A 119 15.31 -13.14 4.55
CA GLY A 119 15.88 -14.41 4.98
C GLY A 119 16.84 -14.21 6.15
N CYS A 120 17.80 -13.29 6.00
CA CYS A 120 18.77 -12.95 7.04
C CYS A 120 18.08 -12.45 8.33
N ALA A 121 17.08 -11.55 8.20
CA ALA A 121 16.33 -11.05 9.36
C ALA A 121 15.51 -12.15 10.05
N ASN A 122 15.02 -13.14 9.31
CA ASN A 122 14.28 -14.27 9.88
C ASN A 122 15.22 -15.22 10.64
N ARG A 123 16.41 -15.46 10.08
CA ARG A 123 17.47 -16.24 10.72
C ARG A 123 17.96 -15.59 12.01
N LEU A 124 18.26 -14.29 11.96
CA LEU A 124 18.65 -13.51 13.14
C LEU A 124 17.52 -13.44 14.18
N GLY A 125 16.27 -13.39 13.72
CA GLY A 125 15.10 -13.37 14.59
C GLY A 125 14.74 -14.73 15.18
N LYS A 126 15.46 -15.81 14.84
CA LYS A 126 15.16 -17.20 15.25
C LYS A 126 13.67 -17.58 15.06
N GLY A 127 13.04 -17.09 13.99
CA GLY A 127 11.62 -17.31 13.71
C GLY A 127 10.64 -16.39 14.47
N ASN A 128 11.11 -15.52 15.36
CA ASN A 128 10.27 -14.52 16.01
C ASN A 128 9.87 -13.42 15.01
N LYS A 129 8.58 -13.42 14.64
CA LYS A 129 7.99 -12.48 13.67
C LYS A 129 8.14 -11.01 14.09
N ARG A 130 8.12 -10.70 15.39
CA ARG A 130 8.30 -9.33 15.91
C ARG A 130 9.74 -8.86 15.67
N MET A 131 10.72 -9.71 15.98
CA MET A 131 12.14 -9.40 15.77
C MET A 131 12.51 -9.31 14.29
N LEU A 132 11.95 -10.18 13.44
CA LEU A 132 12.06 -10.09 11.98
C LEU A 132 11.70 -8.68 11.47
N ILE A 133 10.51 -8.20 11.82
CA ILE A 133 10.02 -6.88 11.36
C ILE A 133 10.90 -5.76 11.92
N ARG A 134 11.31 -5.87 13.19
CA ARG A 134 12.15 -4.89 13.87
C ARG A 134 13.54 -4.78 13.21
N PHE A 135 14.18 -5.90 12.89
CA PHE A 135 15.45 -5.95 12.16
C PHE A 135 15.33 -5.36 10.76
N GLN A 136 14.28 -5.73 10.01
CA GLN A 136 14.03 -5.18 8.69
C GLN A 136 13.84 -3.66 8.72
N ASN A 137 13.06 -3.15 9.67
CA ASN A 137 12.80 -1.73 9.81
C ASN A 137 14.06 -0.96 10.24
N LYS A 138 14.86 -1.52 11.15
CA LYS A 138 16.12 -0.93 11.58
C LYS A 138 17.11 -0.84 10.41
N TYR A 139 17.29 -1.91 9.64
CA TYR A 139 18.13 -1.94 8.44
C TYR A 139 17.72 -0.88 7.41
N ARG A 140 16.41 -0.80 7.07
CA ARG A 140 15.89 0.21 6.13
C ARG A 140 16.11 1.64 6.62
N SER A 141 15.89 1.88 7.91
CA SER A 141 16.04 3.22 8.51
C SER A 141 17.48 3.70 8.46
N ILE A 142 18.45 2.83 8.77
CA ILE A 142 19.88 3.17 8.75
C ILE A 142 20.35 3.48 7.33
N ILE A 143 19.96 2.64 6.36
CA ILE A 143 20.33 2.87 4.97
C ILE A 143 19.77 4.20 4.45
N ALA A 144 18.55 4.55 4.82
CA ALA A 144 17.92 5.78 4.38
C ALA A 144 18.47 7.04 5.07
N ARG A 145 18.81 6.96 6.36
CA ARG A 145 19.13 8.14 7.19
C ARG A 145 20.62 8.39 7.39
N ASN A 146 21.43 7.32 7.43
CA ASN A 146 22.83 7.41 7.84
C ASN A 146 23.76 6.73 6.81
N PRO A 147 23.91 7.28 5.59
CA PRO A 147 24.74 6.67 4.55
C PRO A 147 26.22 6.59 4.91
N GLU A 148 26.79 7.63 5.51
CA GLU A 148 28.20 7.67 5.93
C GLU A 148 28.56 6.53 6.90
N TYR A 149 27.65 6.22 7.82
CA TYR A 149 27.82 5.12 8.77
C TYR A 149 27.92 3.76 8.06
N VAL A 150 27.08 3.55 7.04
CA VAL A 150 27.06 2.31 6.26
C VAL A 150 28.29 2.19 5.38
N GLU A 151 28.75 3.29 4.77
CA GLU A 151 30.00 3.30 3.99
C GLU A 151 31.23 2.98 4.85
N ASN A 152 31.31 3.55 6.07
CA ASN A 152 32.38 3.21 7.00
C ASN A 152 32.34 1.73 7.41
N LEU A 153 31.15 1.18 7.64
CA LEU A 153 30.99 -0.24 7.95
C LEU A 153 31.38 -1.14 6.78
N ILE A 154 31.09 -0.74 5.54
CA ILE A 154 31.53 -1.45 4.33
C ILE A 154 33.05 -1.46 4.25
N ARG A 155 33.71 -0.31 4.44
CA ARG A 155 35.18 -0.22 4.45
C ARG A 155 35.80 -1.09 5.53
N GLU A 156 35.22 -1.16 6.73
CA GLU A 156 35.67 -2.07 7.78
C GLU A 156 35.58 -3.53 7.34
N ILE A 157 34.46 -3.95 6.74
CA ILE A 157 34.26 -5.33 6.30
C ILE A 157 35.17 -5.69 5.12
N GLU A 158 35.39 -4.75 4.18
CA GLU A 158 36.31 -4.91 3.06
C GLU A 158 37.77 -4.99 3.52
N ALA A 159 38.17 -4.20 4.54
CA ALA A 159 39.50 -4.27 5.14
C ALA A 159 39.77 -5.62 5.81
N GLU A 160 38.72 -6.30 6.30
CA GLU A 160 38.79 -7.66 6.83
C GLU A 160 38.76 -8.74 5.73
N GLY A 161 38.67 -8.36 4.46
CA GLY A 161 38.67 -9.28 3.31
C GLY A 161 37.38 -10.08 3.14
N ILE A 162 36.28 -9.67 3.79
CA ILE A 162 35.00 -10.36 3.71
C ILE A 162 34.16 -9.74 2.59
N PRO A 163 33.56 -10.56 1.68
CA PRO A 163 32.68 -10.02 0.65
C PRO A 163 31.44 -9.40 1.29
N CYS A 164 31.19 -8.12 0.97
CA CYS A 164 30.03 -7.39 1.47
C CYS A 164 29.24 -6.76 0.32
N PHE A 165 27.94 -6.60 0.52
CA PHE A 165 27.05 -5.96 -0.44
C PHE A 165 26.97 -4.46 -0.17
N ASN A 166 27.26 -3.63 -1.17
CA ASN A 166 27.06 -2.19 -1.06
C ASN A 166 25.64 -1.80 -1.54
N PRO A 167 24.78 -1.24 -0.66
CA PRO A 167 23.40 -0.91 -0.98
C PRO A 167 23.24 0.37 -1.82
N TYR A 168 24.26 1.24 -1.87
CA TYR A 168 24.22 2.52 -2.59
C TYR A 168 24.81 2.44 -3.99
N THR A 169 25.73 1.50 -4.24
CA THR A 169 26.26 1.23 -5.58
C THR A 169 25.33 0.35 -6.41
N ARG A 170 24.01 0.41 -6.15
CA ARG A 170 22.99 -0.11 -7.07
C ARG A 170 23.00 0.72 -8.35
N THR A 171 24.07 0.58 -9.14
CA THR A 171 23.89 0.33 -10.57
C THR A 171 22.87 -0.78 -10.62
N ARG A 172 21.71 -0.54 -11.24
CA ARG A 172 20.84 -1.64 -11.63
C ARG A 172 21.72 -2.55 -12.49
N LEU A 173 22.29 -3.58 -11.90
CA LEU A 173 22.82 -4.71 -12.61
C LEU A 173 21.60 -5.36 -13.24
N SER A 174 21.18 -4.82 -14.39
CA SER A 174 20.80 -5.67 -15.49
C SER A 174 21.85 -6.77 -15.52
N TYR A 175 21.42 -8.02 -15.43
CA TYR A 175 22.24 -9.21 -15.58
C TYR A 175 22.79 -9.34 -17.03
N ALA A 176 23.21 -8.22 -17.63
CA ALA A 176 23.96 -8.10 -18.87
C ALA A 176 25.44 -8.08 -18.50
N GLY A 177 25.96 -9.24 -18.15
CA GLY A 177 27.32 -9.41 -17.68
C GLY A 177 27.83 -10.85 -17.76
N ARG A 178 27.29 -11.66 -18.67
CA ARG A 178 28.03 -12.79 -19.26
C ARG A 178 28.39 -12.36 -20.68
N LYS A 179 29.67 -12.51 -21.01
CA LYS A 179 30.32 -12.06 -22.26
C LYS A 179 29.40 -12.30 -23.49
N PRO A 180 29.25 -11.33 -24.41
CA PRO A 180 28.45 -11.53 -25.60
C PRO A 180 29.15 -12.57 -26.48
N VAL A 181 28.57 -13.76 -26.56
CA VAL A 181 28.84 -14.64 -27.68
C VAL A 181 28.07 -14.04 -28.86
N ASN A 182 28.82 -13.54 -29.84
CA ASN A 182 28.28 -13.05 -31.10
C ASN A 182 27.40 -14.12 -31.74
N TYR A 183 26.09 -13.88 -31.84
CA TYR A 183 25.29 -14.44 -32.91
C TYR A 183 24.41 -13.36 -33.51
N THR A 184 24.52 -13.28 -34.82
CA THR A 184 23.92 -12.35 -35.75
C THR A 184 22.39 -12.34 -35.67
N HIS A 185 21.82 -11.14 -35.73
CA HIS A 185 20.38 -10.89 -35.88
C HIS A 185 19.78 -11.63 -37.09
N ALA A 186 18.69 -12.38 -36.86
CA ALA A 186 17.66 -12.62 -37.87
C ALA A 186 16.28 -12.84 -37.21
N GLY A 187 15.39 -11.84 -37.31
CA GLY A 187 13.95 -11.97 -37.13
C GLY A 187 13.39 -11.86 -35.70
N SER A 188 12.21 -11.25 -35.56
CA SER A 188 11.42 -11.19 -34.32
C SER A 188 11.07 -12.57 -33.73
N GLY A 189 11.13 -13.63 -34.53
CA GLY A 189 11.01 -15.01 -34.07
C GLY A 189 12.29 -15.55 -33.40
N GLY A 190 13.47 -15.05 -33.79
CA GLY A 190 14.75 -15.45 -33.21
C GLY A 190 14.87 -15.05 -31.74
N GLN A 191 14.47 -13.81 -31.39
CA GLN A 191 14.48 -13.35 -29.98
C GLN A 191 13.56 -14.17 -29.06
N LEU A 192 12.39 -14.57 -29.56
CA LEU A 192 11.48 -15.43 -28.79
C LEU A 192 12.09 -16.81 -28.58
N ILE A 193 12.69 -17.38 -29.63
CA ILE A 193 13.38 -18.67 -29.55
C ILE A 193 14.55 -18.57 -28.56
N ASP A 194 15.35 -17.50 -28.61
CA ASP A 194 16.45 -17.27 -27.67
C ASP A 194 15.97 -17.18 -26.22
N TRP A 195 14.86 -16.46 -25.96
CA TRP A 195 14.25 -16.38 -24.63
C TRP A 195 13.71 -17.73 -24.16
N ILE A 196 13.08 -18.51 -25.05
CA ILE A 196 12.58 -19.85 -24.74
C ILE A 196 13.77 -20.78 -24.44
N SER A 197 14.82 -20.76 -25.26
CA SER A 197 16.03 -21.55 -25.05
C SER A 197 16.71 -21.20 -23.73
N GLN A 198 16.80 -19.92 -23.40
CA GLN A 198 17.35 -19.45 -22.13
C GLN A 198 16.48 -19.89 -20.94
N LEU A 199 15.16 -19.82 -21.08
CA LEU A 199 14.20 -20.26 -20.06
C LEU A 199 14.28 -21.77 -19.83
N VAL A 200 14.33 -22.57 -20.89
CA VAL A 200 14.48 -24.03 -20.82
C VAL A 200 15.78 -24.40 -20.12
N SER A 201 16.89 -23.75 -20.48
CA SER A 201 18.19 -23.98 -19.84
C SER A 201 18.16 -23.64 -18.33
N ASN A 202 17.50 -22.55 -17.96
CA ASN A 202 17.32 -22.18 -16.56
C ASN A 202 16.46 -23.20 -15.80
N ILE A 203 15.38 -23.70 -16.38
CA ILE A 203 14.53 -24.71 -15.74
C ILE A 203 15.27 -26.04 -15.59
N GLN A 204 16.04 -26.46 -16.61
CA GLN A 204 16.88 -27.65 -16.51
C GLN A 204 17.94 -27.54 -15.40
N SER A 205 18.41 -26.34 -15.10
CA SER A 205 19.33 -26.10 -13.98
C SER A 205 18.66 -26.15 -12.60
N LEU A 206 17.33 -26.09 -12.54
CA LEU A 206 16.55 -26.20 -11.32
C LEU A 206 16.04 -27.64 -11.20
N GLU A 207 16.75 -28.50 -10.47
CA GLU A 207 16.44 -29.93 -10.26
C GLU A 207 15.07 -30.22 -9.58
N LEU A 208 14.18 -29.23 -9.45
CA LEU A 208 12.96 -29.29 -8.64
C LEU A 208 11.66 -29.33 -9.46
N VAL A 209 11.67 -28.97 -10.75
CA VAL A 209 10.44 -28.88 -11.56
C VAL A 209 10.66 -29.45 -12.96
N SER A 210 9.78 -30.37 -13.38
CA SER A 210 9.80 -30.89 -14.75
C SER A 210 9.37 -29.78 -15.73
N LEU A 211 10.11 -29.63 -16.84
CA LEU A 211 9.80 -28.64 -17.88
C LEU A 211 8.38 -28.82 -18.43
N GLU A 212 7.90 -30.06 -18.48
CA GLU A 212 6.57 -30.40 -18.97
C GLU A 212 5.46 -29.84 -18.09
N ASP A 213 5.60 -29.93 -16.76
CA ASP A 213 4.58 -29.42 -15.83
C ASP A 213 4.52 -27.91 -15.85
N PHE A 214 5.67 -27.25 -16.01
CA PHE A 214 5.73 -25.79 -16.17
C PHE A 214 5.03 -25.33 -17.46
N VAL A 215 5.30 -25.99 -18.59
CA VAL A 215 4.69 -25.64 -19.88
C VAL A 215 3.19 -25.92 -19.88
N LYS A 216 2.74 -27.01 -19.24
CA LYS A 216 1.30 -27.28 -19.02
C LYS A 216 0.66 -26.15 -18.20
N GLY A 217 1.29 -25.72 -17.11
CA GLY A 217 0.81 -24.61 -16.30
C GLY A 217 0.68 -23.29 -17.08
N LEU A 218 1.66 -22.97 -17.93
CA LEU A 218 1.59 -21.80 -18.81
C LEU A 218 0.46 -21.88 -19.83
N ARG A 219 0.25 -23.05 -20.44
CA ARG A 219 -0.86 -23.29 -21.37
C ARG A 219 -2.21 -23.08 -20.69
N ASP A 220 -2.37 -23.63 -19.50
CA ASP A 220 -3.62 -23.55 -18.74
C ASP A 220 -3.89 -22.13 -18.23
N LEU A 221 -2.84 -21.39 -17.85
CA LEU A 221 -2.95 -19.97 -17.52
C LEU A 221 -3.34 -19.13 -18.75
N SER A 222 -2.75 -19.43 -19.92
CA SER A 222 -3.08 -18.75 -21.17
C SER A 222 -4.52 -19.02 -21.61
N SER A 223 -5.02 -20.24 -21.45
CA SER A 223 -6.40 -20.59 -21.80
C SER A 223 -7.40 -19.93 -20.85
N LEU A 224 -7.10 -19.88 -19.54
CA LEU A 224 -7.88 -19.14 -18.56
C LEU A 224 -7.89 -17.64 -18.86
N ALA A 225 -6.73 -17.06 -19.19
CA ALA A 225 -6.64 -15.65 -19.56
C ALA A 225 -7.46 -15.33 -20.83
N ALA A 226 -7.41 -16.19 -21.83
CA ALA A 226 -8.22 -16.07 -23.04
C ALA A 226 -9.73 -16.16 -22.74
N GLY A 227 -10.15 -17.09 -21.88
CA GLY A 227 -11.55 -17.18 -21.41
C GLY A 227 -12.01 -15.93 -20.65
N ASN A 228 -11.13 -15.34 -19.86
CA ASN A 228 -11.43 -14.14 -19.06
C ASN A 228 -11.57 -12.86 -19.89
N GLN A 229 -11.08 -12.85 -21.14
CA GLN A 229 -11.29 -11.71 -22.05
C GLN A 229 -12.79 -11.52 -22.37
N GLY A 230 -13.56 -12.61 -22.46
CA GLY A 230 -15.01 -12.54 -22.65
C GLY A 230 -15.71 -11.86 -21.48
N LEU A 231 -15.37 -12.26 -20.26
CA LEU A 231 -15.90 -11.66 -19.03
C LEU A 231 -15.52 -10.18 -18.93
N SER A 232 -14.29 -9.81 -19.28
CA SER A 232 -13.81 -8.43 -19.25
C SER A 232 -14.58 -7.55 -20.25
N ARG A 233 -14.89 -8.05 -21.45
CA ARG A 233 -15.74 -7.34 -22.43
C ARG A 233 -17.18 -7.18 -21.95
N GLN A 234 -17.75 -8.22 -21.33
CA GLN A 234 -19.10 -8.14 -20.75
C GLN A 234 -19.15 -7.13 -19.60
N LEU A 235 -18.15 -7.14 -18.71
CA LEU A 235 -18.03 -6.18 -17.61
C LEU A 235 -17.92 -4.74 -18.12
N ALA A 236 -17.13 -4.51 -19.18
CA ALA A 236 -17.00 -3.20 -19.81
C ALA A 236 -18.34 -2.72 -20.39
N LYS A 237 -19.09 -3.61 -21.07
CA LYS A 237 -20.42 -3.30 -21.60
C LYS A 237 -21.40 -2.94 -20.49
N HIS A 238 -21.45 -3.74 -19.41
CA HIS A 238 -22.34 -3.48 -18.29
C HIS A 238 -22.00 -2.19 -17.54
N ASN A 239 -20.72 -1.87 -17.37
CA ASN A 239 -20.29 -0.60 -16.81
C ASN A 239 -20.75 0.59 -17.66
N GLN A 240 -20.68 0.46 -18.99
CA GLN A 240 -21.15 1.50 -19.91
C GLN A 240 -22.68 1.67 -19.83
N GLU A 241 -23.45 0.57 -19.81
CA GLU A 241 -24.90 0.59 -19.63
C GLU A 241 -25.29 1.25 -18.29
N MET A 242 -24.57 0.95 -17.20
CA MET A 242 -24.77 1.57 -15.89
C MET A 242 -24.49 3.07 -15.90
N GLN A 243 -23.45 3.50 -16.61
CA GLN A 243 -23.08 4.91 -16.72
C GLN A 243 -24.13 5.69 -17.53
N ASP A 244 -24.63 5.11 -18.62
CA ASP A 244 -25.72 5.70 -19.40
C ASP A 244 -27.01 5.81 -18.59
N MET A 245 -27.32 4.81 -17.77
CA MET A 245 -28.46 4.85 -16.85
C MET A 245 -28.30 5.93 -15.78
N TYR A 246 -27.11 6.07 -15.19
CA TYR A 246 -26.83 7.11 -14.22
C TYR A 246 -27.00 8.51 -14.82
N ASN A 247 -26.48 8.73 -16.04
CA ASN A 247 -26.64 9.99 -16.76
C ASN A 247 -28.12 10.31 -17.05
N LYS A 248 -28.92 9.30 -17.44
CA LYS A 248 -30.38 9.47 -17.63
C LYS A 248 -31.10 9.83 -16.35
N VAL A 249 -30.78 9.15 -15.24
CA VAL A 249 -31.37 9.47 -13.93
C VAL A 249 -31.03 10.89 -13.52
N GLN A 250 -29.76 11.30 -13.66
CA GLN A 250 -29.33 12.67 -13.35
C GLN A 250 -30.06 13.71 -14.20
N MET A 251 -30.24 13.44 -15.50
CA MET A 251 -31.00 14.31 -16.40
C MET A 251 -32.46 14.44 -15.96
N LEU A 252 -33.10 13.33 -15.59
CA LEU A 252 -34.49 13.33 -15.10
C LEU A 252 -34.62 14.07 -13.75
N GLU A 253 -33.66 13.89 -12.84
CA GLU A 253 -33.63 14.62 -11.57
C GLU A 253 -33.51 16.13 -11.77
N ASN A 254 -32.65 16.55 -12.70
CA ASN A 254 -32.51 17.96 -13.05
C ASN A 254 -33.79 18.53 -13.65
N LYS A 255 -34.44 17.83 -14.60
CA LYS A 255 -35.74 18.23 -15.17
C LYS A 255 -36.82 18.34 -14.10
N LEU A 256 -36.87 17.37 -13.18
CA LEU A 256 -37.83 17.40 -12.07
C LEU A 256 -37.57 18.58 -11.12
N ALA A 257 -36.31 18.90 -10.85
CA ALA A 257 -35.94 20.05 -10.03
C ALA A 257 -36.35 21.37 -10.71
N GLU A 258 -36.18 21.48 -12.02
CA GLU A 258 -36.60 22.63 -12.82
C GLU A 258 -38.12 22.81 -12.82
N LEU A 259 -38.89 21.75 -13.12
CA LEU A 259 -40.35 21.74 -13.01
C LEU A 259 -40.83 22.16 -11.62
N LYS A 260 -40.22 21.61 -10.58
CA LYS A 260 -40.55 21.95 -9.19
C LYS A 260 -40.26 23.42 -8.88
N SER A 261 -39.18 23.97 -9.44
CA SER A 261 -38.81 25.38 -9.31
C SER A 261 -39.81 26.31 -10.00
N ILE A 262 -40.18 26.00 -11.24
CA ILE A 262 -41.17 26.75 -12.03
C ILE A 262 -42.51 26.77 -11.27
N ASN A 263 -42.99 25.59 -10.85
CA ASN A 263 -44.26 25.47 -10.11
C ASN A 263 -44.22 26.20 -8.77
N ARG A 264 -43.12 26.10 -8.03
CA ARG A 264 -42.98 26.79 -6.73
C ARG A 264 -43.03 28.31 -6.91
N ARG A 265 -42.32 28.87 -7.90
CA ARG A 265 -42.34 30.32 -8.17
C ARG A 265 -43.74 30.81 -8.50
N PHE A 266 -44.49 30.06 -9.32
CA PHE A 266 -45.86 30.44 -9.68
C PHE A 266 -46.81 30.36 -8.49
N LEU A 267 -46.71 29.30 -7.66
CA LEU A 267 -47.55 29.15 -6.47
C LEU A 267 -47.30 30.24 -5.40
N GLN A 268 -46.08 30.79 -5.35
CA GLN A 268 -45.68 31.84 -4.41
C GLN A 268 -46.09 33.26 -4.85
N MET A 269 -46.56 33.46 -6.08
CA MET A 269 -47.05 34.75 -6.55
C MET A 269 -48.37 35.13 -5.86
N LYS A 270 -48.66 36.44 -5.79
CA LYS A 270 -49.98 36.93 -5.34
C LYS A 270 -51.03 36.62 -6.40
N ASP A 271 -52.30 36.48 -6.00
CA ASP A 271 -53.36 36.07 -6.92
C ASP A 271 -53.60 37.06 -8.09
N GLU A 272 -53.38 38.36 -7.84
CA GLU A 272 -53.41 39.40 -8.87
C GLU A 272 -52.30 39.21 -9.93
N ASP A 273 -51.10 38.81 -9.50
CA ASP A 273 -49.94 38.58 -10.36
C ASP A 273 -50.00 37.24 -11.11
N LYS A 274 -50.74 36.25 -10.58
CA LYS A 274 -50.87 34.92 -11.21
C LYS A 274 -51.58 34.98 -12.56
N LEU A 275 -52.63 35.79 -12.66
CA LEU A 275 -53.38 35.96 -13.90
C LEU A 275 -52.53 36.65 -14.98
N SER A 276 -51.75 37.65 -14.59
CA SER A 276 -50.85 38.39 -15.50
C SER A 276 -49.68 37.53 -16.00
N ASN A 277 -49.15 36.63 -15.15
CA ASN A 277 -47.99 35.80 -15.45
C ASN A 277 -48.32 34.35 -15.88
N LEU A 278 -49.61 34.02 -16.07
CA LEU A 278 -50.04 32.67 -16.44
C LEU A 278 -49.43 32.21 -17.78
N ARG A 279 -49.32 33.14 -18.74
CA ARG A 279 -48.77 32.85 -20.07
C ARG A 279 -47.28 32.50 -20.00
N ASP A 280 -46.50 33.32 -19.31
CA ASP A 280 -45.07 33.08 -19.05
C ASP A 280 -44.81 31.76 -18.28
N TYR A 281 -45.72 31.40 -17.37
CA TYR A 281 -45.65 30.13 -16.65
C TYR A 281 -45.89 28.93 -17.59
N LEU A 282 -46.92 29.00 -18.44
CA LEU A 282 -47.22 27.97 -19.44
C LEU A 282 -46.09 27.82 -20.47
N ASP A 283 -45.49 28.92 -20.92
CA ASP A 283 -44.36 28.89 -21.86
C ASP A 283 -43.13 28.23 -21.23
N LYS A 284 -42.84 28.51 -19.95
CA LYS A 284 -41.75 27.86 -19.20
C LYS A 284 -42.00 26.37 -18.97
N LEU A 285 -43.24 25.98 -18.70
CA LEU A 285 -43.62 24.56 -18.58
C LEU A 285 -43.48 23.84 -19.91
N GLN A 286 -43.92 24.45 -21.00
CA GLN A 286 -43.84 23.86 -22.33
C GLN A 286 -42.38 23.66 -22.76
N ALA A 287 -41.51 24.65 -22.50
CA ALA A 287 -40.07 24.54 -22.75
C ALA A 287 -39.43 23.38 -21.97
N CYS A 288 -39.83 23.18 -20.70
CA CYS A 288 -39.30 22.09 -19.87
C CYS A 288 -39.80 20.69 -20.29
N MET A 289 -40.88 20.60 -21.08
CA MET A 289 -41.50 19.34 -21.53
C MET A 289 -41.18 18.97 -22.99
N GLN A 290 -40.53 19.84 -23.78
CA GLN A 290 -40.29 19.62 -25.22
C GLN A 290 -38.90 19.04 -25.58
N GLU A 291 -38.12 18.57 -24.61
CA GLU A 291 -36.88 17.79 -24.80
C GLU A 291 -36.90 16.50 -23.99
#